data_AF-A0A9D1CFZ7-F1
#
_entry.id   AF-A0A9D1CFZ7-F1
#
_cell.length_a   1.000
_cell.length_b   1.000
_cell.length_c   1.000
_cell.angle_alpha   90.00
_cell.angle_beta   90.00
_cell.angle_gamma   90.00
#
_symmetry.space_group_name_H-M   'P 1'
#
loop_
_entity.id
_entity.type
_entity.pdbx_description
1 polymer ?
#
loop_
_entity_poly.entity_id
_entity_poly.type
_entity_poly.pdbx_seq_one_letter_code
_entity_poly.pdbx_strand_id
1 'polypeptide(L)'
;MEKKENDLSKLYPTDLLVTGFDIIFFWVARMVLMGKYNTGLEPFKTVYIHGLIRDRFGEKMSKTKGNVVDPLDMIAKYGADALRFGLAVQTVPGSDIKFNEKRIEGYKHFANKIWNASRYVITNLPEGFEVKDPLKTDLKPEDRWILYRLNETIKEVRKGLDSFDFSKSAQALYQFFWDEYCDWYIEFSKERVYKGEGKERESALNTLVYVLDKAIKLLHPFMPFITEEIWNYLPTKDKKSVALSVYPKSKKEFESFKDQAWRVEFVKEIISDLRNFRNVLEIPLSKKLTAYYSTKKAKEILVTFKGLILKLARLETLEEAQTRPENTLVVPFKGGEIYISVKDTINVEEVRQNQLRKREKLLKELQRVEAKLSNPKFVERAPKPIVEKEKAIYEEIKLKLQKIENILKLLES
;
A
#
# COMPACT_ATOMS: atom_id res chain seq x y z
N MET A 1 3.28 59.23 -7.37
CA MET A 1 2.18 58.25 -7.42
C MET A 1 2.74 56.91 -7.00
N GLU A 2 2.55 56.51 -5.75
CA GLU A 2 2.88 55.17 -5.29
C GLU A 2 2.09 54.15 -6.14
N LYS A 3 2.79 53.25 -6.83
CA LYS A 3 2.16 52.06 -7.41
C LYS A 3 1.57 51.27 -6.25
N LYS A 4 0.26 51.40 -6.02
CA LYS A 4 -0.47 50.44 -5.18
C LYS A 4 -0.36 49.08 -5.88
N GLU A 5 0.57 48.28 -5.38
CA GLU A 5 0.66 46.85 -5.67
C GLU A 5 -0.73 46.22 -5.46
N ASN A 6 -1.43 45.96 -6.55
CA ASN A 6 -2.73 45.29 -6.55
C ASN A 6 -2.54 43.79 -6.81
N ASP A 7 -3.53 42.96 -6.48
CA ASP A 7 -3.46 41.50 -6.63
C ASP A 7 -3.07 41.09 -8.05
N LEU A 8 -3.52 41.84 -9.07
CA LEU A 8 -3.13 41.63 -10.46
C LEU A 8 -1.62 41.73 -10.65
N SER A 9 -0.97 42.77 -10.13
CA SER A 9 0.50 42.92 -10.23
C SER A 9 1.30 41.87 -9.43
N LYS A 10 0.68 41.24 -8.41
CA LYS A 10 1.33 40.26 -7.53
C LYS A 10 1.16 38.82 -8.00
N LEU A 11 -0.01 38.48 -8.52
CA LEU A 11 -0.45 37.10 -8.73
C LEU A 11 -0.58 36.74 -10.22
N TYR A 12 -0.40 37.70 -11.13
CA TYR A 12 -0.42 37.46 -12.57
C TYR A 12 0.99 37.55 -13.17
N PRO A 13 1.43 36.58 -14.00
CA PRO A 13 0.72 35.34 -14.39
C PRO A 13 0.55 34.32 -13.26
N THR A 14 -0.55 33.57 -13.29
CA THR A 14 -0.82 32.48 -12.33
C THR A 14 0.11 31.28 -12.57
N ASP A 15 0.35 30.44 -11.56
CA ASP A 15 1.29 29.32 -11.70
C ASP A 15 0.69 28.12 -12.46
N LEU A 16 -0.58 27.77 -12.18
CA LEU A 16 -1.20 26.55 -12.69
C LEU A 16 -2.69 26.74 -12.99
N LEU A 17 -3.11 26.41 -14.21
CA LEU A 17 -4.52 26.19 -14.56
C LEU A 17 -4.82 24.69 -14.58
N VAL A 18 -5.80 24.25 -13.80
CA VAL A 18 -6.29 22.86 -13.75
C VAL A 18 -7.65 22.77 -14.43
N THR A 19 -7.80 21.93 -15.45
CA THR A 19 -9.08 21.75 -16.13
C THR A 19 -9.21 20.45 -16.93
N GLY A 20 -10.43 20.12 -17.37
CA GLY A 20 -10.72 18.99 -18.25
C GLY A 20 -10.42 19.31 -19.71
N PHE A 21 -10.12 18.27 -20.51
CA PHE A 21 -9.81 18.48 -21.93
C PHE A 21 -10.99 18.97 -22.78
N ASP A 22 -12.23 18.82 -22.28
CA ASP A 22 -13.45 19.15 -23.00
C ASP A 22 -13.67 20.65 -23.22
N ILE A 23 -12.97 21.49 -22.44
CA ILE A 23 -13.06 22.96 -22.53
C ILE A 23 -11.75 23.65 -22.94
N ILE A 24 -10.78 22.93 -23.52
CA ILE A 24 -9.52 23.53 -23.99
C ILE A 24 -9.77 24.71 -24.95
N PHE A 25 -10.58 24.53 -25.99
CA PHE A 25 -10.83 25.59 -26.97
C PHE A 25 -11.81 26.66 -26.49
N PHE A 26 -12.81 26.27 -25.69
CA PHE A 26 -13.85 27.18 -25.24
C PHE A 26 -13.47 28.00 -24.00
N TRP A 27 -12.46 27.56 -23.26
CA TRP A 27 -12.00 28.21 -22.04
C TRP A 27 -10.52 28.55 -22.10
N VAL A 28 -9.63 27.54 -22.12
CA VAL A 28 -8.17 27.74 -22.01
C VAL A 28 -7.65 28.67 -23.12
N ALA A 29 -7.99 28.38 -24.38
CA ALA A 29 -7.57 29.20 -25.51
C ALA A 29 -8.12 30.62 -25.45
N ARG A 30 -9.36 30.80 -24.98
CA ARG A 30 -9.98 32.13 -24.80
C ARG A 30 -9.27 32.93 -23.71
N MET A 31 -8.89 32.28 -22.61
CA MET A 31 -8.10 32.92 -21.55
C MET A 31 -6.73 33.34 -22.05
N VAL A 32 -6.03 32.50 -22.83
CA VAL A 32 -4.73 32.87 -23.41
C VAL A 32 -4.87 34.08 -24.34
N LEU A 33 -5.86 34.06 -25.24
CA LEU A 33 -6.11 35.17 -26.16
C LEU A 33 -6.36 36.48 -25.41
N MET A 34 -7.33 36.48 -24.50
CA MET A 34 -7.73 37.69 -23.77
C MET A 34 -6.67 38.15 -22.77
N GLY A 35 -5.98 37.22 -22.10
CA GLY A 35 -4.86 37.53 -21.21
C GLY A 35 -3.74 38.22 -21.96
N LYS A 36 -3.33 37.66 -23.11
CA LYS A 36 -2.27 38.23 -23.95
C LYS A 36 -2.67 39.54 -24.59
N TYR A 37 -3.92 39.68 -25.04
CA TYR A 37 -4.42 40.94 -25.61
C TYR A 37 -4.41 42.08 -24.59
N ASN A 38 -4.88 41.84 -23.36
CA ASN A 38 -5.03 42.90 -22.36
C ASN A 38 -3.75 43.19 -21.58
N THR A 39 -2.86 42.20 -21.40
CA THR A 39 -1.68 42.32 -20.52
C THR A 39 -0.34 42.17 -21.23
N GLY A 40 -0.34 41.65 -22.46
CA GLY A 40 0.88 41.28 -23.19
C GLY A 40 1.55 39.99 -22.69
N LEU A 41 1.04 39.35 -21.63
CA LEU A 41 1.61 38.16 -21.02
C LEU A 41 0.64 36.97 -21.10
N GLU A 42 1.19 35.76 -21.08
CA GLU A 42 0.41 34.54 -20.88
C GLU A 42 -0.25 34.54 -19.48
N PRO A 43 -1.51 34.07 -19.35
CA PRO A 43 -2.24 34.14 -18.08
C PRO A 43 -1.84 33.10 -17.02
N PHE A 44 -1.17 32.04 -17.45
CA PHE A 44 -0.71 30.95 -16.60
C PHE A 44 0.62 30.40 -17.13
N LYS A 45 1.49 29.95 -16.20
CA LYS A 45 2.78 29.31 -16.54
C LYS A 45 2.60 27.87 -17.02
N THR A 46 1.68 27.13 -16.38
CA THR A 46 1.43 25.72 -16.68
C THR A 46 -0.07 25.44 -16.80
N VAL A 47 -0.45 24.56 -17.73
CA VAL A 47 -1.82 24.01 -17.83
C VAL A 47 -1.78 22.52 -17.55
N TYR A 48 -2.48 22.08 -16.52
CA TYR A 48 -2.71 20.66 -16.22
C TYR A 48 -4.08 20.25 -16.72
N ILE A 49 -4.09 19.41 -17.75
CA ILE A 49 -5.29 18.85 -18.36
C ILE A 49 -5.54 17.44 -17.82
N HIS A 50 -6.63 17.27 -17.09
CA HIS A 50 -7.07 15.95 -16.61
C HIS A 50 -8.14 15.34 -17.53
N GLY A 51 -8.28 14.02 -17.46
CA GLY A 51 -9.38 13.30 -18.11
C GLY A 51 -10.73 13.58 -17.45
N LEU A 52 -11.79 13.06 -18.06
CA LEU A 52 -13.15 13.14 -17.54
C LEU A 52 -13.48 11.92 -16.69
N ILE A 53 -14.38 12.12 -15.72
CA ILE A 53 -14.99 11.01 -15.00
C ILE A 53 -16.06 10.37 -15.91
N ARG A 54 -15.90 9.09 -16.13
CA ARG A 54 -16.81 8.21 -16.88
C ARG A 54 -17.51 7.28 -15.90
N ASP A 55 -18.66 6.74 -16.28
CA ASP A 55 -19.30 5.70 -15.48
C ASP A 55 -18.47 4.40 -15.46
N ARG A 56 -18.96 3.39 -14.73
CA ARG A 56 -18.32 2.07 -14.60
C ARG A 56 -18.13 1.32 -15.92
N PHE A 57 -18.87 1.68 -16.97
CA PHE A 57 -18.78 1.08 -18.31
C PHE A 57 -17.92 1.93 -19.27
N GLY A 58 -17.46 3.10 -18.84
CA GLY A 58 -16.65 4.03 -19.63
C GLY A 58 -17.48 5.05 -20.40
N GLU A 59 -18.79 5.15 -20.18
CA GLU A 59 -19.60 6.15 -20.86
C GLU A 59 -19.49 7.53 -20.20
N LYS A 60 -19.73 8.58 -20.99
CA LYS A 60 -19.84 9.94 -20.45
C LYS A 60 -20.98 10.00 -19.42
N MET A 61 -20.69 10.51 -18.22
CA MET A 61 -21.73 10.81 -17.24
C MET A 61 -22.58 11.98 -17.74
N SER A 62 -23.92 11.84 -17.71
CA SER A 62 -24.84 12.91 -18.09
C SER A 62 -26.20 12.73 -17.42
N LYS A 63 -26.85 13.85 -17.06
CA LYS A 63 -28.18 13.82 -16.45
C LYS A 63 -29.20 13.08 -17.31
N THR A 64 -29.12 13.24 -18.63
CA THR A 64 -29.99 12.57 -19.62
C THR A 64 -29.85 11.06 -19.64
N LYS A 65 -28.64 10.52 -19.34
CA LYS A 65 -28.40 9.07 -19.26
C LYS A 65 -28.71 8.48 -17.88
N GLY A 66 -28.98 9.33 -16.87
CA GLY A 66 -29.22 8.88 -15.50
C GLY A 66 -28.02 8.21 -14.82
N ASN A 67 -26.81 8.31 -15.38
CA ASN A 67 -25.58 7.67 -14.88
C ASN A 67 -24.67 8.65 -14.10
N VAL A 68 -25.23 9.77 -13.60
CA VAL A 68 -24.51 10.74 -12.79
C VAL A 68 -24.42 10.24 -11.35
N VAL A 69 -23.24 10.40 -10.75
CA VAL A 69 -23.02 10.15 -9.32
C VAL A 69 -22.80 11.48 -8.63
N ASP A 70 -23.61 11.79 -7.62
CA ASP A 70 -23.42 12.99 -6.81
C ASP A 70 -22.22 12.77 -5.85
N PRO A 71 -21.20 13.65 -5.85
CA PRO A 71 -20.11 13.55 -4.89
C PRO A 71 -20.57 13.62 -3.43
N LEU A 72 -21.66 14.34 -3.12
CA LEU A 72 -22.19 14.43 -1.76
C LEU A 72 -22.75 13.10 -1.27
N ASP A 73 -23.39 12.32 -2.14
CA ASP A 73 -23.84 10.96 -1.80
C ASP A 73 -22.64 10.06 -1.48
N MET A 74 -21.55 10.19 -2.23
CA MET A 74 -20.31 9.43 -1.98
C MET A 74 -19.65 9.86 -0.68
N ILE A 75 -19.63 11.16 -0.38
CA ILE A 75 -19.12 11.70 0.88
C ILE A 75 -19.95 11.20 2.06
N ALA A 76 -21.28 11.20 1.95
CA ALA A 76 -22.16 10.69 3.00
C ALA A 76 -21.94 9.20 3.28
N LYS A 77 -21.71 8.39 2.22
CA LYS A 77 -21.48 6.94 2.36
C LYS A 77 -20.08 6.56 2.85
N TYR A 78 -19.05 7.23 2.32
CA TYR A 78 -17.65 6.79 2.44
C TYR A 78 -16.71 7.80 3.09
N GLY A 79 -17.13 9.07 3.22
CA GLY A 79 -16.32 10.17 3.71
C GLY A 79 -15.57 10.93 2.60
N ALA A 80 -15.32 12.21 2.84
CA ALA A 80 -14.66 13.09 1.88
C ALA A 80 -13.22 12.65 1.57
N ASP A 81 -12.46 12.19 2.56
CA ASP A 81 -11.09 11.73 2.36
C ASP A 81 -11.02 10.48 1.47
N ALA A 82 -11.96 9.53 1.62
CA ALA A 82 -12.02 8.33 0.79
C ALA A 82 -12.30 8.68 -0.68
N LEU A 83 -13.24 9.62 -0.92
CA LEU A 83 -13.53 10.09 -2.27
C LEU A 83 -12.34 10.83 -2.88
N ARG A 84 -11.74 11.79 -2.14
CA ARG A 84 -10.58 12.56 -2.61
C ARG A 84 -9.40 11.66 -2.95
N PHE A 85 -9.02 10.77 -2.04
CA PHE A 85 -7.92 9.84 -2.24
C PHE A 85 -8.21 8.88 -3.39
N GLY A 86 -9.43 8.34 -3.45
CA GLY A 86 -9.82 7.41 -4.51
C GLY A 86 -9.85 8.04 -5.89
N LEU A 87 -10.21 9.32 -6.02
CA LEU A 87 -10.06 10.04 -7.28
C LEU A 87 -8.58 10.30 -7.60
N ALA A 88 -7.79 10.79 -6.63
CA ALA A 88 -6.38 11.10 -6.83
C ALA A 88 -5.57 9.89 -7.34
N VAL A 89 -5.76 8.70 -6.75
CA VAL A 89 -5.11 7.45 -7.18
C VAL A 89 -5.50 7.03 -8.62
N GLN A 90 -6.64 7.50 -9.12
CA GLN A 90 -7.14 7.14 -10.45
C GLN A 90 -6.87 8.21 -11.51
N THR A 91 -6.42 9.41 -11.11
CA THR A 91 -6.07 10.50 -12.02
C THR A 91 -4.70 10.25 -12.67
N VAL A 92 -4.61 9.19 -13.49
CA VAL A 92 -3.43 8.91 -14.30
C VAL A 92 -3.40 9.92 -15.46
N PRO A 93 -2.29 10.67 -15.64
CA PRO A 93 -2.19 11.69 -16.69
C PRO A 93 -2.58 11.17 -18.07
N GLY A 94 -3.40 11.93 -18.79
CA GLY A 94 -3.82 11.62 -20.16
C GLY A 94 -4.92 10.55 -20.28
N SER A 95 -5.49 10.07 -19.18
CA SER A 95 -6.56 9.06 -19.21
C SER A 95 -7.84 9.53 -18.50
N ASP A 96 -8.97 9.05 -19.01
CA ASP A 96 -10.27 9.21 -18.36
C ASP A 96 -10.39 8.30 -17.13
N ILE A 97 -11.10 8.78 -16.10
CA ILE A 97 -11.33 8.05 -14.86
C ILE A 97 -12.61 7.24 -15.00
N LYS A 98 -12.51 5.91 -15.01
CA LYS A 98 -13.68 5.03 -14.90
C LYS A 98 -14.11 4.97 -13.44
N PHE A 99 -15.21 5.63 -13.09
CA PHE A 99 -15.70 5.67 -11.74
C PHE A 99 -16.10 4.28 -11.25
N ASN A 100 -15.56 3.90 -10.10
CA ASN A 100 -15.83 2.62 -9.46
C ASN A 100 -16.05 2.84 -7.95
N GLU A 101 -17.31 2.81 -7.53
CA GLU A 101 -17.72 3.00 -6.14
C GLU A 101 -17.03 2.01 -5.18
N LYS A 102 -16.81 0.74 -5.60
CA LYS A 102 -16.09 -0.25 -4.79
C LYS A 102 -14.65 0.14 -4.50
N ARG A 103 -14.00 0.89 -5.40
CA ARG A 103 -12.66 1.43 -5.13
C ARG A 103 -12.72 2.52 -4.07
N ILE A 104 -13.72 3.40 -4.12
CA ILE A 104 -13.92 4.43 -3.09
C ILE A 104 -14.18 3.80 -1.72
N GLU A 105 -15.00 2.75 -1.67
CA GLU A 105 -15.20 1.92 -0.47
C GLU A 105 -13.87 1.34 0.05
N GLY A 106 -13.00 0.85 -0.84
CA GLY A 106 -11.64 0.43 -0.50
C GLY A 106 -10.85 1.51 0.27
N TYR A 107 -10.94 2.78 -0.17
CA TYR A 107 -10.22 3.87 0.48
C TYR A 107 -10.86 4.35 1.79
N LYS A 108 -12.13 4.05 2.05
CA LYS A 108 -12.70 4.16 3.41
C LYS A 108 -11.99 3.19 4.36
N HIS A 109 -11.69 1.96 3.92
CA HIS A 109 -10.89 1.03 4.74
C HIS A 109 -9.47 1.54 4.97
N PHE A 110 -8.88 2.25 4.00
CA PHE A 110 -7.60 2.92 4.18
C PHE A 110 -7.66 4.03 5.22
N ALA A 111 -8.67 4.90 5.19
CA ALA A 111 -8.90 5.90 6.24
C ALA A 111 -8.99 5.24 7.62
N ASN A 112 -9.76 4.14 7.75
CA ASN A 112 -9.85 3.38 8.99
C ASN A 112 -8.51 2.77 9.42
N LYS A 113 -7.70 2.28 8.47
CA LYS A 113 -6.36 1.76 8.74
C LYS A 113 -5.45 2.86 9.28
N ILE A 114 -5.48 4.06 8.71
CA ILE A 114 -4.76 5.25 9.20
C ILE A 114 -5.19 5.55 10.63
N TRP A 115 -6.49 5.66 10.89
CA TRP A 115 -7.02 5.92 12.24
C TRP A 115 -6.54 4.89 13.27
N ASN A 116 -6.65 3.60 12.95
CA ASN A 116 -6.28 2.52 13.86
C ASN A 116 -4.77 2.48 14.15
N ALA A 117 -3.94 2.72 13.13
CA ALA A 117 -2.49 2.83 13.30
C ALA A 117 -2.13 4.02 14.19
N SER A 118 -2.74 5.18 13.97
CA SER A 118 -2.52 6.37 14.78
C SER A 118 -2.96 6.17 16.22
N ARG A 119 -4.15 5.59 16.43
CA ARG A 119 -4.64 5.25 17.77
C ARG A 119 -3.68 4.30 18.50
N TYR A 120 -3.18 3.26 17.82
CA TYR A 120 -2.18 2.35 18.38
C TYR A 120 -0.94 3.12 18.87
N VAL A 121 -0.40 4.01 18.04
CA VAL A 121 0.79 4.80 18.41
C VAL A 121 0.47 5.70 19.61
N ILE A 122 -0.56 6.54 19.50
CA ILE A 122 -0.91 7.55 20.51
C ILE A 122 -1.24 6.92 21.87
N THR A 123 -2.02 5.83 21.89
CA THR A 123 -2.41 5.17 23.15
C THR A 123 -1.24 4.48 23.86
N ASN A 124 -0.17 4.14 23.16
CA ASN A 124 1.02 3.53 23.77
C ASN A 124 2.07 4.56 24.24
N LEU A 125 1.83 5.86 24.02
CA LEU A 125 2.73 6.91 24.50
C LEU A 125 2.57 7.10 26.02
N PRO A 126 3.67 7.19 26.76
CA PRO A 126 3.66 7.70 28.13
C PRO A 126 3.04 9.10 28.22
N GLU A 127 2.48 9.42 29.39
CA GLU A 127 2.06 10.79 29.67
C GLU A 127 3.26 11.75 29.61
N GLY A 128 3.07 12.91 28.97
CA GLY A 128 4.15 13.89 28.77
C GLY A 128 5.27 13.42 27.85
N PHE A 129 5.05 12.43 26.99
CA PHE A 129 6.07 11.89 26.09
C PHE A 129 6.74 12.98 25.23
N GLU A 130 8.02 13.22 25.47
CA GLU A 130 8.84 14.13 24.68
C GLU A 130 9.42 13.43 23.46
N VAL A 131 9.09 13.95 22.27
CA VAL A 131 9.56 13.39 21.00
C VAL A 131 11.01 13.78 20.76
N LYS A 132 11.88 12.78 20.65
CA LYS A 132 13.29 12.90 20.29
C LYS A 132 13.47 12.61 18.79
N ASP A 133 14.52 13.18 18.20
CA ASP A 133 14.95 12.76 16.86
C ASP A 133 15.34 11.28 16.91
N PRO A 134 14.76 10.39 16.07
CA PRO A 134 15.11 8.98 16.05
C PRO A 134 16.61 8.71 15.93
N LEU A 135 17.37 9.58 15.23
CA LEU A 135 18.83 9.46 15.10
C LEU A 135 19.59 9.59 16.43
N LYS A 136 18.94 10.14 17.47
CA LYS A 136 19.48 10.27 18.83
C LYS A 136 19.03 9.13 19.76
N THR A 137 18.38 8.10 19.22
CA THR A 137 17.90 6.93 19.97
C THR A 137 18.67 5.66 19.58
N ASP A 138 18.54 4.58 20.36
CA ASP A 138 19.15 3.28 20.04
C ASP A 138 18.37 2.55 18.93
N LEU A 139 18.53 3.02 17.69
CA LEU A 139 17.84 2.49 16.52
C LEU A 139 18.21 1.03 16.26
N LYS A 140 17.20 0.18 16.24
CA LYS A 140 17.33 -1.22 15.80
C LYS A 140 17.26 -1.29 14.25
N PRO A 141 17.68 -2.41 13.62
CA PRO A 141 17.68 -2.53 12.16
C PRO A 141 16.32 -2.24 11.51
N GLU A 142 15.21 -2.67 12.12
CA GLU A 142 13.85 -2.39 11.64
C GLU A 142 13.46 -0.91 11.73
N ASP A 143 14.02 -0.15 12.69
CA ASP A 143 13.80 1.31 12.79
C ASP A 143 14.52 2.02 11.65
N ARG A 144 15.76 1.64 11.39
CA ARG A 144 16.56 2.16 10.27
C ARG A 144 15.88 1.87 8.94
N TRP A 145 15.32 0.67 8.79
CA TRP A 145 14.57 0.29 7.60
C TRP A 145 13.37 1.21 7.35
N ILE A 146 12.48 1.41 8.33
CA ILE A 146 11.29 2.25 8.10
C ILE A 146 11.65 3.72 7.87
N LEU A 147 12.71 4.22 8.52
CA LEU A 147 13.21 5.59 8.30
C LEU A 147 13.78 5.75 6.88
N TYR A 148 14.49 4.74 6.36
CA TYR A 148 14.93 4.71 4.96
C TYR A 148 13.73 4.68 4.00
N ARG A 149 12.75 3.80 4.24
CA ARG A 149 11.54 3.70 3.41
C ARG A 149 10.71 4.98 3.40
N LEU A 150 10.55 5.63 4.55
CA LEU A 150 9.93 6.94 4.64
C LEU A 150 10.68 7.97 3.80
N ASN A 151 12.01 7.96 3.85
CA ASN A 151 12.85 8.88 3.10
C ASN A 151 12.65 8.74 1.58
N GLU A 152 12.61 7.50 1.08
CA GLU A 152 12.35 7.21 -0.33
C GLU A 152 10.92 7.59 -0.71
N THR A 153 9.94 7.30 0.14
CA THR A 153 8.53 7.69 -0.05
C THR A 153 8.39 9.21 -0.16
N ILE A 154 9.08 9.99 0.70
CA ILE A 154 9.08 11.45 0.61
C ILE A 154 9.60 11.91 -0.76
N LYS A 155 10.70 11.33 -1.26
CA LYS A 155 11.25 11.68 -2.58
C LYS A 155 10.26 11.36 -3.70
N GLU A 156 9.65 10.18 -3.67
CA GLU A 156 8.68 9.74 -4.67
C GLU A 156 7.43 10.62 -4.69
N VAL A 157 6.86 10.91 -3.52
CA VAL A 157 5.66 11.74 -3.38
C VAL A 157 5.94 13.16 -3.84
N ARG A 158 7.07 13.75 -3.43
CA ARG A 158 7.46 15.10 -3.88
C ARG A 158 7.66 15.15 -5.39
N LYS A 159 8.38 14.18 -5.96
CA LYS A 159 8.56 14.07 -7.40
C LYS A 159 7.23 14.00 -8.15
N GLY A 160 6.27 13.19 -7.65
CA GLY A 160 4.94 13.11 -8.25
C GLY A 160 4.17 14.41 -8.15
N LEU A 161 4.24 15.13 -7.02
CA LEU A 161 3.61 16.44 -6.87
C LEU A 161 4.24 17.49 -7.81
N ASP A 162 5.57 17.55 -7.88
CA ASP A 162 6.32 18.47 -8.73
C ASP A 162 6.04 18.22 -10.23
N SER A 163 5.72 16.97 -10.60
CA SER A 163 5.35 16.58 -11.97
C SER A 163 3.84 16.48 -12.21
N PHE A 164 3.00 16.91 -11.28
CA PHE A 164 1.53 16.80 -11.34
C PHE A 164 0.98 15.36 -11.52
N ASP A 165 1.76 14.35 -11.17
CA ASP A 165 1.36 12.94 -11.14
C ASP A 165 0.83 12.57 -9.75
N PHE A 166 -0.36 13.10 -9.44
CA PHE A 166 -1.03 12.89 -8.16
C PHE A 166 -1.35 11.41 -7.90
N SER A 167 -1.60 10.64 -8.97
CA SER A 167 -1.85 9.20 -8.90
C SER A 167 -0.65 8.48 -8.33
N LYS A 168 0.55 8.75 -8.86
CA LYS A 168 1.78 8.14 -8.36
C LYS A 168 2.07 8.52 -6.90
N SER A 169 1.89 9.78 -6.54
CA SER A 169 2.05 10.23 -5.15
C SER A 169 1.08 9.51 -4.20
N ALA A 170 -0.20 9.41 -4.55
CA ALA A 170 -1.20 8.75 -3.72
C ALA A 170 -0.94 7.23 -3.61
N GLN A 171 -0.52 6.57 -4.69
CA GLN A 171 -0.15 5.15 -4.67
C GLN A 171 1.07 4.88 -3.78
N ALA A 172 2.12 5.71 -3.88
CA ALA A 172 3.29 5.59 -3.03
C ALA A 172 2.93 5.76 -1.54
N LEU A 173 2.02 6.69 -1.21
CA LEU A 173 1.53 6.89 0.16
C LEU A 173 0.71 5.71 0.66
N TYR A 174 -0.17 5.16 -0.18
CA TYR A 174 -0.95 3.97 0.16
C TYR A 174 -0.02 2.80 0.48
N GLN A 175 0.91 2.49 -0.43
CA GLN A 175 1.86 1.38 -0.28
C GLN A 175 2.74 1.56 0.96
N PHE A 176 3.31 2.75 1.15
CA PHE A 176 4.15 3.01 2.32
C PHE A 176 3.36 2.88 3.63
N PHE A 177 2.20 3.54 3.73
CA PHE A 177 1.47 3.57 4.99
C PHE A 177 0.85 2.21 5.32
N TRP A 178 0.20 1.58 4.34
CA TRP A 178 -0.47 0.31 4.55
C TRP A 178 0.54 -0.85 4.60
N ASP A 179 1.27 -1.06 3.51
CA ASP A 179 2.03 -2.28 3.30
C ASP A 179 3.34 -2.25 4.08
N GLU A 180 3.95 -1.10 4.33
CA GLU A 180 5.24 -1.02 5.02
C GLU A 180 5.11 -0.60 6.48
N TYR A 181 4.45 0.52 6.75
CA TYR A 181 4.33 1.04 8.11
C TYR A 181 3.39 0.17 8.97
N CYS A 182 2.17 -0.10 8.49
CA CYS A 182 1.21 -0.86 9.27
C CYS A 182 1.49 -2.36 9.31
N ASP A 183 1.66 -2.99 8.14
CA ASP A 183 1.72 -4.46 8.06
C ASP A 183 3.07 -5.02 8.54
N TRP A 184 4.13 -4.20 8.56
CA TRP A 184 5.46 -4.60 9.03
C TRP A 184 5.98 -3.79 10.20
N TYR A 185 6.17 -2.48 10.07
CA TYR A 185 6.91 -1.74 11.10
C TYR A 185 6.19 -1.74 12.45
N ILE A 186 4.88 -1.49 12.46
CA ILE A 186 4.06 -1.60 13.67
C ILE A 186 4.21 -3.01 14.27
N GLU A 187 4.11 -4.07 13.48
CA GLU A 187 4.25 -5.45 13.98
C GLU A 187 5.67 -5.75 14.53
N PHE A 188 6.72 -5.25 13.89
CA PHE A 188 8.10 -5.37 14.39
C PHE A 188 8.28 -4.63 15.73
N SER A 189 7.69 -3.45 15.87
CA SER A 189 7.84 -2.60 17.05
C SER A 189 7.08 -3.11 18.30
N LYS A 190 5.99 -3.87 18.13
CA LYS A 190 5.08 -4.27 19.22
C LYS A 190 5.79 -4.93 20.41
N GLU A 191 6.83 -5.72 20.18
CA GLU A 191 7.58 -6.32 21.29
C GLU A 191 8.24 -5.28 22.18
N ARG A 192 8.98 -4.36 21.55
CA ARG A 192 9.69 -3.29 22.24
C ARG A 192 8.71 -2.30 22.88
N VAL A 193 7.55 -2.07 22.25
CA VAL A 193 6.51 -1.21 22.82
C VAL A 193 5.87 -1.82 24.07
N TYR A 194 5.52 -3.11 24.06
CA TYR A 194 4.80 -3.73 25.17
C TYR A 194 5.69 -4.29 26.28
N LYS A 195 6.88 -4.80 25.92
CA LYS A 195 7.78 -5.52 26.84
C LYS A 195 9.17 -4.91 26.93
N GLY A 196 9.52 -3.98 26.04
CA GLY A 196 10.82 -3.32 26.07
C GLY A 196 10.96 -2.40 27.27
N GLU A 197 12.19 -2.25 27.73
CA GLU A 197 12.56 -1.36 28.83
C GLU A 197 13.61 -0.33 28.37
N GLY A 198 13.63 0.82 29.04
CA GLY A 198 14.61 1.89 28.78
C GLY A 198 14.72 2.26 27.29
N LYS A 199 15.95 2.15 26.76
CA LYS A 199 16.32 2.61 25.41
C LYS A 199 15.60 1.85 24.29
N GLU A 200 15.23 0.59 24.49
CA GLU A 200 14.60 -0.21 23.42
C GLU A 200 13.16 0.23 23.16
N ARG A 201 12.40 0.49 24.22
CA ARG A 201 11.05 1.02 24.13
C ARG A 201 11.08 2.46 23.63
N GLU A 202 12.03 3.26 24.11
CA GLU A 202 12.21 4.64 23.68
C GLU A 202 12.47 4.76 22.17
N SER A 203 13.38 3.95 21.60
CA SER A 203 13.69 4.02 20.17
C SER A 203 12.50 3.62 19.29
N ALA A 204 11.74 2.60 19.70
CA ALA A 204 10.52 2.17 19.02
C ALA A 204 9.45 3.27 19.03
N LEU A 205 9.14 3.86 20.19
CA LEU A 205 8.11 4.89 20.31
C LEU A 205 8.47 6.16 19.54
N ASN A 206 9.72 6.62 19.64
CA ASN A 206 10.17 7.81 18.90
C ASN A 206 10.12 7.60 17.39
N THR A 207 10.52 6.42 16.92
CA THR A 207 10.47 6.10 15.49
C THR A 207 9.02 5.97 15.00
N LEU A 208 8.14 5.31 15.75
CA LEU A 208 6.70 5.23 15.44
C LEU A 208 6.07 6.62 15.30
N VAL A 209 6.28 7.50 16.27
CA VAL A 209 5.74 8.87 16.26
C VAL A 209 6.34 9.69 15.12
N TYR A 210 7.65 9.61 14.91
CA TYR A 210 8.32 10.35 13.84
C TYR A 210 7.79 9.95 12.46
N VAL A 211 7.67 8.64 12.21
CA VAL A 211 7.16 8.15 10.92
C VAL A 211 5.69 8.53 10.73
N LEU A 212 4.87 8.42 11.79
CA LEU A 212 3.46 8.79 11.73
C LEU A 212 3.29 10.29 11.44
N ASP A 213 4.01 11.19 12.14
CA ASP A 213 3.99 12.64 11.90
C ASP A 213 4.26 12.97 10.42
N LYS A 214 5.30 12.38 9.84
CA LYS A 214 5.64 12.62 8.43
C LYS A 214 4.61 12.04 7.49
N ALA A 215 4.11 10.84 7.74
CA ALA A 215 3.11 10.21 6.90
C ALA A 215 1.79 11.01 6.90
N ILE A 216 1.33 11.48 8.07
CA ILE A 216 0.14 12.34 8.19
C ILE A 216 0.32 13.65 7.41
N LYS A 217 1.48 14.30 7.52
CA LYS A 217 1.78 15.52 6.75
C LYS A 217 1.84 15.28 5.23
N LEU A 218 2.37 14.14 4.79
CA LEU A 218 2.36 13.78 3.36
C LEU A 218 0.96 13.43 2.84
N LEU A 219 0.12 12.80 3.67
CA LEU A 219 -1.25 12.43 3.31
C LEU A 219 -2.20 13.63 3.28
N HIS A 220 -1.90 14.71 4.02
CA HIS A 220 -2.82 15.83 4.21
C HIS A 220 -3.37 16.47 2.92
N PRO A 221 -2.58 16.70 1.84
CA PRO A 221 -3.13 17.20 0.57
C PRO A 221 -4.23 16.30 -0.03
N PHE A 222 -4.17 15.00 0.25
CA PHE A 222 -5.10 13.99 -0.28
C PHE A 222 -6.28 13.73 0.67
N MET A 223 -6.01 13.61 1.98
CA MET A 223 -6.96 13.23 3.02
C MET A 223 -6.99 14.26 4.17
N PRO A 224 -7.44 15.51 3.92
CA PRO A 224 -7.26 16.60 4.85
C PRO A 224 -7.99 16.44 6.19
N PHE A 225 -9.17 15.79 6.23
CA PHE A 225 -9.99 15.79 7.45
C PHE A 225 -9.44 14.84 8.51
N ILE A 226 -9.19 13.58 8.14
CA ILE A 226 -8.65 12.57 9.05
C ILE A 226 -7.22 12.91 9.50
N THR A 227 -6.41 13.48 8.61
CA THR A 227 -5.04 13.85 8.93
C THR A 227 -4.97 15.03 9.89
N GLU A 228 -5.84 16.03 9.73
CA GLU A 228 -5.98 17.14 10.67
C GLU A 228 -6.41 16.64 12.06
N GLU A 229 -7.43 15.77 12.13
CA GLU A 229 -7.90 15.21 13.39
C GLU A 229 -6.80 14.41 14.10
N ILE A 230 -6.12 13.50 13.40
CA ILE A 230 -5.03 12.71 13.99
C ILE A 230 -3.88 13.60 14.46
N TRP A 231 -3.47 14.56 13.64
CA TRP A 231 -2.36 15.44 13.95
C TRP A 231 -2.61 16.25 15.22
N ASN A 232 -3.87 16.60 15.52
CA ASN A 232 -4.23 17.29 16.76
C ASN A 232 -3.93 16.49 18.04
N TYR A 233 -3.84 15.16 17.95
CA TYR A 233 -3.48 14.28 19.07
C TYR A 233 -1.99 13.90 19.10
N LEU A 234 -1.21 14.28 18.09
CA LEU A 234 0.21 13.95 18.07
C LEU A 234 1.01 14.88 18.98
N PRO A 235 1.99 14.38 19.76
CA PRO A 235 2.88 15.21 20.57
C PRO A 235 3.83 16.08 19.71
N THR A 236 3.87 15.85 18.39
CA THR A 236 4.65 16.65 17.43
C THR A 236 3.91 17.86 16.88
N LYS A 237 2.67 18.12 17.35
CA LYS A 237 1.85 19.26 16.92
C LYS A 237 2.61 20.57 17.11
N ASP A 238 2.89 21.27 16.02
CA ASP A 238 3.75 22.47 15.99
C ASP A 238 3.03 23.76 15.59
N LYS A 239 1.78 23.66 15.14
CA LYS A 239 0.99 24.78 14.59
C LYS A 239 -0.47 24.71 15.06
N LYS A 240 -1.32 25.57 14.48
CA LYS A 240 -2.78 25.52 14.68
C LYS A 240 -3.49 24.50 13.79
N SER A 241 -2.89 24.14 12.64
CA SER A 241 -3.40 23.15 11.70
C SER A 241 -2.23 22.50 10.96
N VAL A 242 -2.37 21.24 10.56
CA VAL A 242 -1.33 20.53 9.80
C VAL A 242 -1.11 21.15 8.41
N ALA A 243 -2.13 21.84 7.87
CA ALA A 243 -2.02 22.62 6.64
C ALA A 243 -0.96 23.73 6.72
N LEU A 244 -0.62 24.19 7.94
CA LEU A 244 0.39 25.22 8.18
C LEU A 244 1.76 24.64 8.55
N SER A 245 1.86 23.32 8.73
CA SER A 245 3.12 22.65 9.05
C SER A 245 4.03 22.57 7.83
N VAL A 246 5.34 22.51 8.08
CA VAL A 246 6.33 22.35 7.01
C VAL A 246 6.15 20.99 6.33
N TYR A 247 5.99 21.01 5.01
CA TYR A 247 5.86 19.79 4.23
C TYR A 247 7.16 18.95 4.29
N PRO A 248 7.08 17.62 4.52
CA PRO A 248 8.25 16.77 4.76
C PRO A 248 9.30 16.84 3.64
N LYS A 249 10.57 16.76 4.05
CA LYS A 249 11.74 16.69 3.17
C LYS A 249 12.59 15.47 3.55
N SER A 250 13.24 14.88 2.56
CA SER A 250 14.15 13.76 2.78
C SER A 250 15.38 14.22 3.56
N LYS A 251 15.88 13.35 4.45
CA LYS A 251 17.13 13.52 5.19
C LYS A 251 18.23 12.67 4.57
N LYS A 252 19.43 13.23 4.43
CA LYS A 252 20.60 12.52 3.84
C LYS A 252 21.08 11.41 4.78
N GLU A 253 20.96 11.62 6.07
CA GLU A 253 21.34 10.70 7.13
C GLU A 253 20.63 9.35 6.99
N PHE A 254 19.36 9.35 6.58
CA PHE A 254 18.59 8.12 6.37
C PHE A 254 19.05 7.33 5.14
N GLU A 255 19.75 7.93 4.17
CA GLU A 255 20.29 7.22 3.02
C GLU A 255 21.38 6.21 3.42
N SER A 256 22.08 6.48 4.52
CA SER A 256 23.10 5.57 5.07
C SER A 256 22.52 4.24 5.56
N PHE A 257 21.19 4.15 5.73
CA PHE A 257 20.50 2.95 6.20
C PHE A 257 20.15 1.94 5.09
N LYS A 258 20.58 2.19 3.85
CA LYS A 258 20.22 1.38 2.67
C LYS A 258 20.59 -0.11 2.82
N ASP A 259 21.77 -0.43 3.35
CA ASP A 259 22.19 -1.83 3.56
C ASP A 259 21.31 -2.53 4.61
N GLN A 260 21.07 -1.87 5.75
CA GLN A 260 20.21 -2.42 6.80
C GLN A 260 18.77 -2.58 6.31
N ALA A 261 18.27 -1.62 5.51
CA ALA A 261 16.96 -1.71 4.90
C ALA A 261 16.85 -2.92 3.97
N TRP A 262 17.88 -3.19 3.15
CA TRP A 262 17.92 -4.39 2.31
C TRP A 262 17.88 -5.68 3.13
N ARG A 263 18.60 -5.76 4.25
CA ARG A 263 18.57 -6.93 5.14
C ARG A 263 17.18 -7.17 5.73
N VAL A 264 16.47 -6.10 6.11
CA VAL A 264 15.08 -6.21 6.61
C VAL A 264 14.12 -6.65 5.51
N GLU A 265 14.25 -6.13 4.29
CA GLU A 265 13.45 -6.60 3.14
C GLU A 265 13.67 -8.07 2.84
N PHE A 266 14.92 -8.53 2.85
CA PHE A 266 15.24 -9.95 2.70
C PHE A 266 14.58 -10.83 3.77
N VAL A 267 14.53 -10.36 5.03
CA VAL A 267 13.84 -11.07 6.11
C VAL A 267 12.31 -11.03 5.95
N LYS A 268 11.75 -9.93 5.45
CA LYS A 268 10.32 -9.81 5.14
C LYS A 268 9.89 -10.81 4.07
N GLU A 269 10.72 -11.01 3.03
CA GLU A 269 10.50 -12.05 2.01
C GLU A 269 10.42 -13.43 2.66
N ILE A 270 11.42 -13.80 3.48
CA ILE A 270 11.43 -15.08 4.20
C ILE A 270 10.18 -15.26 5.08
N ILE A 271 9.82 -14.24 5.87
CA ILE A 271 8.62 -14.32 6.73
C ILE A 271 7.35 -14.47 5.88
N SER A 272 7.28 -13.80 4.73
CA SER A 272 6.14 -13.89 3.81
C SER A 272 6.04 -15.28 3.19
N ASP A 273 7.16 -15.87 2.79
CA ASP A 273 7.22 -17.22 2.25
C ASP A 273 6.80 -18.26 3.30
N LEU A 274 7.24 -18.10 4.54
CA LEU A 274 6.82 -18.96 5.66
C LEU A 274 5.33 -18.82 5.99
N ARG A 275 4.79 -17.59 5.95
CA ARG A 275 3.35 -17.35 6.12
C ARG A 275 2.55 -17.93 4.96
N ASN A 276 3.04 -17.80 3.74
CA ASN A 276 2.43 -18.37 2.55
C ASN A 276 2.44 -19.91 2.62
N PHE A 277 3.58 -20.52 2.95
CA PHE A 277 3.70 -21.95 3.21
C PHE A 277 2.64 -22.43 4.19
N ARG A 278 2.50 -21.72 5.32
CA ARG A 278 1.51 -22.04 6.35
C ARG A 278 0.08 -21.94 5.83
N ASN A 279 -0.26 -20.88 5.10
CA ASN A 279 -1.58 -20.66 4.53
C ASN A 279 -1.91 -21.73 3.47
N VAL A 280 -0.93 -22.08 2.63
CA VAL A 280 -1.03 -23.12 1.60
C VAL A 280 -1.36 -24.48 2.22
N LEU A 281 -0.71 -24.81 3.34
CA LEU A 281 -0.96 -26.07 4.05
C LEU A 281 -2.12 -25.97 5.06
N GLU A 282 -2.85 -24.85 5.06
CA GLU A 282 -4.00 -24.60 5.93
C GLU A 282 -3.66 -24.80 7.43
N ILE A 283 -2.41 -24.53 7.84
CA ILE A 283 -1.93 -24.75 9.22
C ILE A 283 -2.45 -23.63 10.14
N PRO A 284 -3.27 -23.92 11.18
CA PRO A 284 -3.85 -22.89 12.04
C PRO A 284 -2.81 -22.05 12.77
N LEU A 285 -2.97 -20.72 12.84
CA LEU A 285 -2.02 -19.78 13.47
C LEU A 285 -1.68 -20.07 14.96
N SER A 286 -2.49 -20.87 15.64
CA SER A 286 -2.28 -21.28 17.04
C SER A 286 -1.14 -22.27 17.23
N LYS A 287 -0.79 -23.08 16.21
CA LYS A 287 0.26 -24.11 16.31
C LYS A 287 1.64 -23.54 15.97
N LYS A 288 2.61 -23.52 16.87
CA LYS A 288 3.97 -23.14 16.46
C LYS A 288 4.63 -24.26 15.64
N LEU A 289 5.52 -23.89 14.73
CA LEU A 289 6.26 -24.82 13.87
C LEU A 289 7.74 -24.85 14.22
N THR A 290 8.34 -26.03 14.22
CA THR A 290 9.80 -26.20 14.32
C THR A 290 10.42 -26.03 12.95
N ALA A 291 11.38 -25.12 12.83
CA ALA A 291 12.06 -24.86 11.57
C ALA A 291 13.59 -24.93 11.71
N TYR A 292 14.23 -25.25 10.61
CA TYR A 292 15.68 -25.29 10.47
C TYR A 292 16.08 -24.51 9.23
N TYR A 293 17.28 -23.96 9.19
CA TYR A 293 17.81 -23.31 7.99
C TYR A 293 19.13 -23.92 7.58
N SER A 294 19.38 -23.93 6.27
CA SER A 294 20.68 -24.25 5.70
C SER A 294 21.07 -23.14 4.72
N THR A 295 22.21 -22.49 4.95
CA THR A 295 22.68 -21.39 4.10
C THR A 295 24.20 -21.24 4.15
N LYS A 296 24.79 -20.83 3.02
CA LYS A 296 26.20 -20.43 2.93
C LYS A 296 26.41 -18.92 3.01
N LYS A 297 25.35 -18.12 2.83
CA LYS A 297 25.47 -16.66 2.58
C LYS A 297 24.62 -15.79 3.50
N ALA A 298 23.60 -16.33 4.16
CA ALA A 298 22.62 -15.54 4.93
C ALA A 298 22.64 -15.80 6.44
N LYS A 299 23.63 -16.55 6.96
CA LYS A 299 23.67 -16.96 8.37
C LYS A 299 23.63 -15.78 9.33
N GLU A 300 24.44 -14.75 9.10
CA GLU A 300 24.47 -13.54 9.94
C GLU A 300 23.08 -12.89 10.02
N ILE A 301 22.42 -12.69 8.88
CA ILE A 301 21.10 -12.07 8.79
C ILE A 301 20.06 -12.92 9.55
N LEU A 302 20.00 -14.22 9.30
CA LEU A 302 19.06 -15.11 9.99
C LEU A 302 19.26 -15.11 11.51
N VAL A 303 20.51 -15.06 11.98
CA VAL A 303 20.82 -14.99 13.41
C VAL A 303 20.41 -13.63 13.99
N THR A 304 20.75 -12.52 13.33
CA THR A 304 20.38 -11.17 13.77
C THR A 304 18.87 -11.00 13.88
N PHE A 305 18.11 -11.53 12.94
CA PHE A 305 16.66 -11.35 12.86
C PHE A 305 15.85 -12.54 13.39
N LYS A 306 16.50 -13.52 14.03
CA LYS A 306 15.87 -14.77 14.51
C LYS A 306 14.62 -14.51 15.34
N GLY A 307 14.67 -13.59 16.31
CA GLY A 307 13.53 -13.26 17.16
C GLY A 307 12.30 -12.77 16.38
N LEU A 308 12.51 -11.89 15.37
CA LEU A 308 11.45 -11.39 14.52
C LEU A 308 10.87 -12.49 13.62
N ILE A 309 11.72 -13.34 13.04
CA ILE A 309 11.28 -14.48 12.21
C ILE A 309 10.42 -15.44 13.04
N LEU A 310 10.90 -15.87 14.21
CA LEU A 310 10.18 -16.78 15.10
C LEU A 310 8.77 -16.26 15.41
N LYS A 311 8.67 -14.98 15.79
CA LYS A 311 7.40 -14.38 16.18
C LYS A 311 6.44 -14.20 15.02
N LEU A 312 6.90 -13.61 13.93
CA LEU A 312 6.04 -13.20 12.83
C LEU A 312 5.67 -14.34 11.88
N ALA A 313 6.52 -15.37 11.78
CA ALA A 313 6.21 -16.62 11.08
C ALA A 313 5.59 -17.69 12.01
N ARG A 314 5.42 -17.39 13.32
CA ARG A 314 4.83 -18.28 14.33
C ARG A 314 5.57 -19.62 14.42
N LEU A 315 6.89 -19.54 14.54
CA LEU A 315 7.78 -20.67 14.75
C LEU A 315 8.11 -20.84 16.24
N GLU A 316 8.44 -22.07 16.61
CA GLU A 316 8.97 -22.41 17.93
C GLU A 316 10.48 -22.25 17.97
N THR A 317 11.17 -22.84 16.99
CA THR A 317 12.61 -22.76 16.83
C THR A 317 13.00 -22.46 15.38
N LEU A 318 14.23 -21.96 15.22
CA LEU A 318 14.89 -21.71 13.95
C LEU A 318 16.38 -21.98 14.15
N GLU A 319 16.83 -23.15 13.75
CA GLU A 319 18.19 -23.65 14.02
C GLU A 319 18.92 -24.01 12.74
N GLU A 320 20.25 -23.93 12.76
CA GLU A 320 21.05 -24.31 11.61
C GLU A 320 21.09 -25.83 11.47
N ALA A 321 20.87 -26.33 10.25
CA ALA A 321 21.01 -27.75 9.93
C ALA A 321 22.03 -27.94 8.80
N GLN A 322 22.99 -28.84 9.03
CA GLN A 322 23.99 -29.20 8.01
C GLN A 322 23.39 -30.07 6.91
N THR A 323 22.44 -30.93 7.26
CA THR A 323 21.69 -31.79 6.35
C THR A 323 20.19 -31.60 6.59
N ARG A 324 19.38 -31.89 5.58
CA ARG A 324 17.92 -31.79 5.68
C ARG A 324 17.40 -32.81 6.71
N PRO A 325 16.68 -32.38 7.76
CA PRO A 325 16.06 -33.30 8.71
C PRO A 325 14.91 -34.09 8.05
N GLU A 326 14.68 -35.32 8.50
CA GLU A 326 13.56 -36.14 8.02
C GLU A 326 12.20 -35.51 8.33
N ASN A 327 11.18 -35.80 7.51
CA ASN A 327 9.80 -35.31 7.66
C ASN A 327 9.70 -33.77 7.71
N THR A 328 10.54 -33.10 6.92
CA THR A 328 10.49 -31.65 6.71
C THR A 328 10.07 -31.32 5.29
N LEU A 329 9.35 -30.21 5.12
CA LEU A 329 9.13 -29.61 3.80
C LEU A 329 10.08 -28.42 3.60
N VAL A 330 10.39 -28.11 2.34
CA VAL A 330 11.37 -27.09 1.99
C VAL A 330 10.69 -25.79 1.57
N VAL A 331 11.10 -24.68 2.19
CA VAL A 331 10.83 -23.31 1.74
C VAL A 331 12.15 -22.69 1.26
N PRO A 332 12.38 -22.62 -0.06
CA PRO A 332 13.62 -22.04 -0.59
C PRO A 332 13.62 -20.53 -0.42
N PHE A 333 14.80 -19.93 -0.21
CA PHE A 333 14.99 -18.49 -0.26
C PHE A 333 16.32 -18.15 -0.96
N LYS A 334 16.54 -16.87 -1.25
CA LYS A 334 17.77 -16.46 -1.93
C LYS A 334 19.01 -16.71 -1.06
N GLY A 335 19.77 -17.76 -1.38
CA GLY A 335 21.02 -18.12 -0.69
C GLY A 335 20.89 -19.25 0.34
N GLY A 336 19.75 -19.93 0.43
CA GLY A 336 19.56 -21.09 1.30
C GLY A 336 18.16 -21.66 1.27
N GLU A 337 17.88 -22.55 2.23
CA GLU A 337 16.61 -23.24 2.39
C GLU A 337 16.19 -23.22 3.86
N ILE A 338 14.88 -23.13 4.11
CA ILE A 338 14.28 -23.37 5.42
C ILE A 338 13.51 -24.69 5.37
N TYR A 339 13.86 -25.60 6.26
CA TYR A 339 13.18 -26.88 6.46
C TYR A 339 12.16 -26.74 7.58
N ILE A 340 10.90 -27.08 7.33
CA ILE A 340 9.82 -26.97 8.31
C ILE A 340 9.34 -28.37 8.68
N SER A 341 9.43 -28.71 9.97
CA SER A 341 8.94 -29.99 10.47
C SER A 341 7.42 -30.05 10.40
N VAL A 342 6.90 -31.11 9.79
CA VAL A 342 5.46 -31.36 9.67
C VAL A 342 4.99 -32.58 10.46
N LYS A 343 5.92 -33.29 11.13
CA LYS A 343 5.75 -34.59 11.79
C LYS A 343 4.53 -34.69 12.72
N ASP A 344 4.15 -33.59 13.38
CA ASP A 344 3.04 -33.55 14.35
C ASP A 344 1.95 -32.51 14.00
N THR A 345 2.07 -31.87 12.83
CA THR A 345 1.21 -30.73 12.48
C THR A 345 0.13 -31.09 11.47
N ILE A 346 0.51 -31.84 10.43
CA ILE A 346 -0.36 -32.20 9.30
C ILE A 346 -0.03 -33.59 8.78
N ASN A 347 -1.03 -34.33 8.32
CA ASN A 347 -0.81 -35.53 7.53
C ASN A 347 -0.56 -35.11 6.07
N VAL A 348 0.71 -35.03 5.67
CA VAL A 348 1.16 -34.61 4.33
C VAL A 348 0.47 -35.42 3.23
N GLU A 349 0.32 -36.73 3.43
CA GLU A 349 -0.33 -37.61 2.46
C GLU A 349 -1.82 -37.30 2.32
N GLU A 350 -2.51 -37.08 3.44
CA GLU A 350 -3.92 -36.70 3.42
C GLU A 350 -4.15 -35.35 2.75
N VAL A 351 -3.29 -34.36 3.03
CA VAL A 351 -3.32 -33.04 2.37
C VAL A 351 -3.10 -33.22 0.87
N ARG A 352 -2.12 -34.02 0.45
CA ARG A 352 -1.85 -34.32 -0.96
C ARG A 352 -3.07 -34.91 -1.66
N GLN A 353 -3.68 -35.96 -1.08
CA GLN A 353 -4.86 -36.61 -1.64
C GLN A 353 -6.06 -35.65 -1.73
N ASN A 354 -6.27 -34.81 -0.72
CA ASN A 354 -7.32 -33.81 -0.73
C ASN A 354 -7.13 -32.76 -1.83
N GLN A 355 -5.89 -32.30 -2.04
CA GLN A 355 -5.56 -31.35 -3.11
C GLN A 355 -5.72 -31.99 -4.49
N LEU A 356 -5.32 -33.25 -4.68
CA LEU A 356 -5.55 -33.98 -5.93
C LEU A 356 -7.04 -34.10 -6.26
N ARG A 357 -7.89 -34.41 -5.28
CA ARG A 357 -9.36 -34.46 -5.44
C ARG A 357 -9.95 -33.09 -5.77
N LYS A 358 -9.50 -32.01 -5.11
CA LYS A 358 -9.92 -30.63 -5.43
C LYS A 358 -9.51 -30.25 -6.86
N ARG A 359 -8.29 -30.59 -7.28
CA ARG A 359 -7.77 -30.37 -8.64
C ARG A 359 -8.68 -31.01 -9.69
N GLU A 360 -9.04 -32.28 -9.48
CA GLU A 360 -9.88 -33.03 -10.43
C GLU A 360 -11.26 -32.38 -10.60
N LYS A 361 -11.89 -31.92 -9.50
CA LYS A 361 -13.18 -31.21 -9.55
C LYS A 361 -13.08 -29.90 -10.33
N LEU A 362 -12.05 -29.09 -10.06
CA LEU A 362 -11.85 -27.81 -10.73
C LEU A 362 -11.50 -27.98 -12.21
N LEU A 363 -10.74 -29.01 -12.58
CA LEU A 363 -10.47 -29.32 -13.99
C LEU A 363 -11.75 -29.67 -14.75
N LYS A 364 -12.65 -30.46 -14.15
CA LYS A 364 -13.96 -30.77 -14.73
C LYS A 364 -14.84 -29.52 -14.88
N GLU A 365 -14.78 -28.60 -13.92
CA GLU A 365 -15.50 -27.33 -13.99
C GLU A 365 -14.91 -26.40 -15.06
N LEU A 366 -13.57 -26.29 -15.13
CA LEU A 366 -12.87 -25.51 -16.14
C LEU A 366 -13.26 -25.93 -17.54
N GLN A 367 -13.26 -27.25 -17.81
CA GLN A 367 -13.68 -27.81 -19.09
C GLN A 367 -15.11 -27.40 -19.47
N ARG A 368 -16.04 -27.34 -18.50
CA ARG A 368 -17.43 -26.91 -18.76
C ARG A 368 -17.52 -25.44 -19.13
N VAL A 369 -16.79 -24.57 -18.41
CA VAL A 369 -16.78 -23.12 -18.68
C VAL A 369 -16.09 -22.82 -20.01
N GLU A 370 -14.97 -23.49 -20.28
CA GLU A 370 -14.23 -23.38 -21.53
C GLU A 370 -15.07 -23.83 -22.74
N ALA A 371 -15.84 -24.91 -22.61
CA ALA A 371 -16.78 -25.36 -23.64
C ALA A 371 -17.89 -24.33 -23.92
N LYS A 372 -18.37 -23.60 -22.91
CA LYS A 372 -19.34 -22.51 -23.11
C LYS A 372 -18.71 -21.30 -23.81
N LEU A 373 -17.53 -20.88 -23.37
CA LEU A 373 -16.84 -19.70 -23.89
C LEU A 373 -16.27 -19.90 -25.30
N SER A 374 -15.91 -21.14 -25.65
CA SER A 374 -15.46 -21.51 -27.01
C SER A 374 -16.62 -21.68 -28.00
N ASN A 375 -17.87 -21.73 -27.55
CA ASN A 375 -19.04 -21.83 -28.41
C ASN A 375 -19.39 -20.46 -29.04
N PRO A 376 -19.21 -20.26 -30.36
CA PRO A 376 -19.43 -18.96 -31.01
C PRO A 376 -20.88 -18.47 -30.85
N LYS A 377 -21.84 -19.41 -30.88
CA LYS A 377 -23.28 -19.08 -30.71
C LYS A 377 -23.59 -18.51 -29.33
N PHE A 378 -22.84 -18.89 -28.30
CA PHE A 378 -23.02 -18.35 -26.96
C PHE A 378 -22.43 -16.95 -26.83
N VAL A 379 -21.20 -16.75 -27.33
CA VAL A 379 -20.51 -15.46 -27.24
C VAL A 379 -21.23 -14.36 -28.02
N GLU A 380 -21.82 -14.69 -29.17
CA GLU A 380 -22.54 -13.73 -30.02
C GLU A 380 -23.96 -13.44 -29.55
N ARG A 381 -24.68 -14.44 -29.02
CA ARG A 381 -26.11 -14.30 -28.67
C ARG A 381 -26.37 -13.95 -27.21
N ALA A 382 -25.44 -14.24 -26.31
CA ALA A 382 -25.64 -13.96 -24.89
C ALA A 382 -25.46 -12.46 -24.59
N PRO A 383 -26.26 -11.89 -23.68
CA PRO A 383 -26.02 -10.55 -23.15
C PRO A 383 -24.57 -10.37 -22.67
N LYS A 384 -23.93 -9.24 -23.01
CA LYS A 384 -22.55 -8.92 -22.60
C LYS A 384 -22.26 -9.19 -21.12
N PRO A 385 -23.15 -8.84 -20.15
CA PRO A 385 -22.89 -9.12 -18.73
C PRO A 385 -22.75 -10.61 -18.40
N ILE A 386 -23.42 -11.50 -19.14
CA ILE A 386 -23.37 -12.94 -18.93
C ILE A 386 -22.07 -13.52 -19.47
N VAL A 387 -21.62 -13.05 -20.64
CA VAL A 387 -20.32 -13.46 -21.22
C VAL A 387 -19.17 -12.99 -20.33
N GLU A 388 -19.21 -11.75 -19.83
CA GLU A 388 -18.21 -11.24 -18.89
C GLU A 388 -18.20 -12.03 -17.57
N LYS A 389 -19.36 -12.44 -17.06
CA LYS A 389 -19.46 -13.27 -15.87
C LYS A 389 -18.81 -14.64 -16.06
N GLU A 390 -19.06 -15.33 -17.17
CA GLU A 390 -18.44 -16.63 -17.46
C GLU A 390 -16.93 -16.50 -17.67
N LYS A 391 -16.45 -15.43 -18.32
CA LYS A 391 -15.01 -15.12 -18.40
C LYS A 391 -14.38 -14.90 -17.02
N ALA A 392 -15.07 -14.20 -16.12
CA ALA A 392 -14.59 -14.00 -14.76
C ALA A 392 -14.49 -15.33 -13.98
N ILE A 393 -15.47 -16.23 -14.15
CA ILE A 393 -15.45 -17.56 -13.54
C ILE A 393 -14.28 -18.40 -14.08
N TYR A 394 -14.02 -18.35 -15.39
CA TYR A 394 -12.90 -19.06 -16.02
C TYR A 394 -11.55 -18.66 -15.41
N GLU A 395 -11.30 -17.35 -15.29
CA GLU A 395 -10.08 -16.83 -14.67
C GLU A 395 -10.00 -17.20 -13.19
N GLU A 396 -11.11 -17.17 -12.46
CA GLU A 396 -11.15 -17.58 -11.04
C GLU A 396 -10.76 -19.06 -10.86
N ILE A 397 -11.28 -19.95 -11.72
CA ILE A 397 -10.95 -21.39 -11.67
C ILE A 397 -9.47 -21.62 -11.99
N LYS A 398 -8.91 -20.93 -13.00
CA LYS A 398 -7.48 -21.00 -13.32
C LYS A 398 -6.61 -20.60 -12.14
N LEU A 399 -6.94 -19.49 -11.48
CA LEU A 399 -6.21 -19.04 -10.29
C LEU A 399 -6.28 -20.06 -9.15
N LYS A 400 -7.44 -20.71 -8.94
CA LYS A 400 -7.57 -21.79 -7.94
C LYS A 400 -6.72 -23.01 -8.31
N LEU A 401 -6.71 -23.42 -9.58
CA LEU A 401 -5.88 -24.54 -10.05
C LEU A 401 -4.39 -24.28 -9.89
N GLN A 402 -3.93 -23.09 -10.28
CA GLN A 402 -2.53 -22.69 -10.11
C GLN A 402 -2.10 -22.71 -8.63
N LYS A 403 -2.99 -22.27 -7.72
CA LYS A 403 -2.75 -22.41 -6.27
C LYS A 403 -2.55 -23.87 -5.89
N ILE A 404 -3.45 -24.77 -6.29
CA ILE A 404 -3.38 -26.21 -5.98
C ILE A 404 -2.08 -26.83 -6.52
N GLU A 405 -1.66 -26.50 -7.74
CA GLU A 405 -0.41 -27.01 -8.31
C GLU A 405 0.82 -26.57 -7.50
N ASN A 406 0.83 -25.34 -7.00
CA ASN A 406 1.89 -24.86 -6.12
C ASN A 406 1.91 -25.65 -4.80
N ILE A 407 0.74 -26.01 -4.25
CA ILE A 407 0.66 -26.86 -3.04
C ILE A 407 1.26 -28.24 -3.31
N LEU A 408 0.88 -28.86 -4.42
CA LEU A 408 1.36 -30.21 -4.76
C LEU A 408 2.87 -30.23 -4.97
N LYS A 409 3.44 -29.24 -5.68
CA LYS A 409 4.89 -29.09 -5.82
C LYS A 409 5.62 -28.92 -4.48
N LEU A 410 5.00 -28.21 -3.55
CA LEU A 410 5.55 -28.01 -2.20
C LEU A 410 5.49 -29.29 -1.35
N LEU A 411 4.51 -30.16 -1.56
CA LEU A 411 4.41 -31.44 -0.85
C LEU A 411 5.35 -32.51 -1.42
N GLU A 412 5.80 -32.32 -2.66
CA GLU A 412 6.79 -33.18 -3.34
C GLU A 412 8.23 -32.77 -3.01
N SER A 413 8.45 -31.56 -2.46
CA SER A 413 9.77 -31.06 -2.10
C SER A 413 10.28 -31.66 -0.80
#